data_AF-J9ANS4-F1
#
_entry.id   AF-J9ANS4-F1
#
_cell.length_a   1.000
_cell.length_b   1.000
_cell.length_c   1.000
_cell.angle_alpha   90.00
_cell.angle_beta   90.00
_cell.angle_gamma   90.00
#
_symmetry.space_group_name_H-M   'P 1'
#
loop_
_entity.id
_entity.type
_entity.pdbx_description
1 polymer ?
#
loop_
_entity_poly.entity_id
_entity_poly.type
_entity_poly.pdbx_seq_one_letter_code
_entity_poly.pdbx_strand_id
1 'polypeptide(L)'
;VNKSLPHVNETTRASNNAVIFDIFHNGQPIEAVVVGSKITLSFIPYYAISPIYMSIKGCQVEPIGSIYEWEREPLAIIKDGCQADHVGLVCPPQKTEYGIRVVAESFRYQTTSKVQYSCLVRICPFSPCPLETCEEVEGCGNSNLLSNTFGLRIKRHITIDDIRAALVANPDLQRQIRLMNRFGTQSQTTSEIQQQLIELGGDHIVKKQLVVVNSEDELRYYVQTGDIP
;
A
#
# COMPACT_ATOMS: atom_id res chain seq x y z
N VAL A 1 7.30 -48.76 23.84
CA VAL A 1 7.28 -48.04 22.54
C VAL A 1 6.03 -47.17 22.52
N ASN A 2 6.12 -45.96 23.07
CA ASN A 2 5.01 -45.00 23.10
C ASN A 2 5.18 -44.04 21.92
N LYS A 3 4.39 -44.22 20.86
CA LYS A 3 4.24 -43.23 19.80
C LYS A 3 3.05 -42.35 20.13
N SER A 4 3.32 -41.17 20.68
CA SER A 4 2.38 -40.06 20.70
C SER A 4 2.20 -39.54 19.28
N LEU A 5 0.95 -39.48 18.81
CA LEU A 5 0.59 -38.75 17.60
C LEU A 5 0.88 -37.25 17.81
N PRO A 6 1.40 -36.53 16.80
CA PRO A 6 1.45 -35.09 16.86
C PRO A 6 0.03 -34.52 16.73
N HIS A 7 -0.36 -33.75 17.74
CA HIS A 7 -1.56 -32.93 17.74
C HIS A 7 -1.45 -31.92 16.61
N VAL A 8 -2.18 -32.15 15.52
CA VAL A 8 -2.34 -31.19 14.43
C VAL A 8 -3.12 -30.01 14.98
N ASN A 9 -2.40 -28.97 15.44
CA ASN A 9 -2.96 -27.65 15.67
C ASN A 9 -3.16 -26.95 14.32
N GLU A 10 -4.05 -27.49 13.49
CA GLU A 10 -4.63 -26.74 12.36
C GLU A 10 -5.88 -26.05 12.87
N THR A 11 -5.66 -24.92 13.53
CA THR A 11 -6.67 -23.87 13.62
C THR A 11 -6.03 -22.50 13.50
N THR A 12 -5.00 -22.38 12.65
CA THR A 12 -4.80 -21.13 11.90
C THR A 12 -5.93 -21.05 10.87
N ARG A 13 -7.12 -20.63 11.33
CA ARG A 13 -8.06 -19.97 10.42
C ARG A 13 -7.24 -18.95 9.65
N ALA A 14 -7.23 -19.07 8.32
CA ALA A 14 -6.83 -17.99 7.44
C ALA A 14 -7.63 -16.75 7.87
N SER A 15 -7.06 -15.95 8.75
CA SER A 15 -7.66 -14.70 9.18
C SER A 15 -7.48 -13.74 8.01
N ASN A 16 -8.49 -13.79 7.14
CA ASN A 16 -9.04 -12.71 6.35
C ASN A 16 -8.01 -11.75 5.74
N ASN A 17 -7.80 -11.90 4.43
CA ASN A 17 -7.16 -10.93 3.55
C ASN A 17 -7.94 -9.60 3.52
N ALA A 18 -8.18 -8.95 4.67
CA ALA A 18 -8.99 -7.73 4.78
C ALA A 18 -8.35 -6.54 4.06
N VAL A 19 -7.02 -6.57 3.96
CA VAL A 19 -6.21 -5.56 3.28
C VAL A 19 -5.19 -6.27 2.39
N ILE A 20 -5.20 -5.91 1.11
CA ILE A 20 -4.18 -6.26 0.12
C ILE A 20 -3.02 -5.28 0.30
N PHE A 21 -1.81 -5.82 0.49
CA PHE A 21 -0.60 -5.04 0.64
C PHE A 21 0.41 -5.40 -0.46
N ASP A 22 0.72 -4.41 -1.31
CA ASP A 22 1.72 -4.54 -2.37
C ASP A 22 2.70 -3.36 -2.36
N ILE A 23 3.89 -3.61 -2.90
CA ILE A 23 4.97 -2.62 -2.99
C ILE A 23 5.22 -2.31 -4.46
N PHE A 24 5.23 -1.04 -4.80
CA PHE A 24 5.40 -0.56 -6.16
C PHE A 24 6.65 0.29 -6.31
N HIS A 25 7.29 0.21 -7.47
CA HIS A 25 8.31 1.14 -7.94
C HIS A 25 7.94 1.59 -9.35
N ASN A 26 7.92 2.91 -9.58
CA ASN A 26 7.50 3.50 -10.87
C ASN A 26 6.15 2.99 -11.41
N GLY A 27 5.21 2.66 -10.51
CA GLY A 27 3.86 2.19 -10.85
C GLY A 27 3.76 0.69 -11.14
N GLN A 28 4.84 -0.07 -11.07
CA GLN A 28 4.84 -1.53 -11.24
C GLN A 28 5.04 -2.24 -9.89
N PRO A 29 4.33 -3.35 -9.63
CA PRO A 29 4.58 -4.16 -8.44
C PRO A 29 5.95 -4.81 -8.55
N ILE A 30 6.69 -4.82 -7.45
CA ILE A 30 8.07 -5.29 -7.41
C ILE A 30 8.32 -6.26 -6.26
N GLU A 31 9.25 -7.18 -6.48
CA GLU A 31 9.81 -8.07 -5.45
C GLU A 31 11.24 -7.69 -5.07
N ALA A 32 11.91 -6.90 -5.92
CA ALA A 32 13.26 -6.40 -5.70
C ALA A 32 13.43 -4.95 -6.17
N VAL A 33 14.35 -4.22 -5.55
CA VAL A 33 14.68 -2.82 -5.90
C VAL A 33 16.11 -2.46 -5.50
N VAL A 34 16.69 -1.45 -6.14
CA VAL A 34 17.99 -0.88 -5.75
C VAL A 34 17.83 0.01 -4.52
N VAL A 35 18.77 -0.07 -3.59
CA VAL A 35 18.87 0.81 -2.41
C VAL A 35 18.77 2.29 -2.80
N GLY A 36 18.09 3.09 -1.98
CA GLY A 36 17.83 4.51 -2.25
C GLY A 36 16.68 4.78 -3.24
N SER A 37 16.08 3.73 -3.82
CA SER A 37 14.95 3.91 -4.72
C SER A 37 13.68 4.32 -3.99
N LYS A 38 12.89 5.19 -4.61
CA LYS A 38 11.57 5.56 -4.12
C LYS A 38 10.57 4.44 -4.39
N ILE A 39 9.98 3.91 -3.33
CA ILE A 39 8.95 2.86 -3.37
C ILE A 39 7.62 3.39 -2.83
N THR A 40 6.53 2.74 -3.21
CA THR A 40 5.17 3.02 -2.72
C THR A 40 4.59 1.77 -2.09
N LEU A 41 4.34 1.82 -0.79
CA LEU A 41 3.58 0.83 -0.06
C LEU A 41 2.09 1.11 -0.28
N SER A 42 1.35 0.17 -0.87
CA SER A 42 -0.06 0.33 -1.21
C SER A 42 -0.92 -0.61 -0.40
N PHE A 43 -1.94 -0.06 0.26
CA PHE A 43 -2.88 -0.78 1.12
C PHE A 43 -4.29 -0.60 0.58
N ILE A 44 -4.84 -1.67 0.03
CA ILE A 44 -6.16 -1.67 -0.62
C ILE A 44 -7.08 -2.58 0.20
N PRO A 45 -8.27 -2.12 0.63
CA PRO A 45 -9.21 -2.99 1.33
C PRO A 45 -9.74 -4.07 0.38
N TYR A 46 -10.04 -5.24 0.92
CA TYR A 46 -10.55 -6.37 0.12
C TYR A 46 -11.88 -6.07 -0.56
N TYR A 47 -12.77 -5.41 0.18
CA TYR A 47 -14.01 -4.85 -0.36
C TYR A 47 -13.81 -3.40 -0.75
N ALA A 48 -14.57 -2.94 -1.74
CA ALA A 48 -14.56 -1.56 -2.23
C ALA A 48 -15.21 -0.60 -1.23
N ILE A 49 -14.56 -0.41 -0.07
CA ILE A 49 -14.94 0.57 0.95
C ILE A 49 -14.18 1.89 0.72
N SER A 50 -14.79 3.00 1.14
CA SER A 50 -14.12 4.30 1.05
C SER A 50 -12.85 4.36 1.91
N PRO A 51 -11.72 4.87 1.38
CA PRO A 51 -10.47 4.99 2.15
C PRO A 51 -10.54 5.89 3.38
N ILE A 52 -11.63 6.65 3.57
CA ILE A 52 -11.87 7.42 4.79
C ILE A 52 -12.03 6.52 6.03
N TYR A 53 -12.46 5.26 5.84
CA TYR A 53 -12.63 4.26 6.89
C TYR A 53 -11.35 3.48 7.16
N MET A 54 -10.23 3.83 6.53
CA MET A 54 -8.95 3.20 6.75
C MET A 54 -7.95 4.20 7.35
N SER A 55 -7.01 3.67 8.12
CA SER A 55 -5.83 4.41 8.59
C SER A 55 -4.65 3.46 8.74
N ILE A 56 -3.43 3.96 8.52
CA ILE A 56 -2.20 3.23 8.85
C ILE A 56 -1.74 3.77 10.19
N LYS A 57 -1.66 2.91 11.21
CA LYS A 57 -1.25 3.29 12.56
C LYS A 57 0.24 3.15 12.80
N GLY A 58 0.87 2.18 12.14
CA GLY A 58 2.31 2.02 12.20
C GLY A 58 2.83 1.14 11.08
N CYS A 59 4.09 1.31 10.75
CA CYS A 59 4.82 0.46 9.82
C CYS A 59 6.25 0.32 10.34
N GLN A 60 6.77 -0.89 10.26
CA GLN A 60 8.15 -1.20 10.61
C GLN A 60 8.76 -2.10 9.54
N VAL A 61 10.08 -2.06 9.46
CA VAL A 61 10.88 -2.91 8.59
C VAL A 61 11.78 -3.76 9.47
N GLU A 62 11.87 -5.05 9.19
CA GLU A 62 12.75 -5.98 9.90
C GLU A 62 13.60 -6.78 8.90
N PRO A 63 14.86 -7.11 9.23
CA PRO A 63 15.69 -7.92 8.36
C PRO A 63 15.24 -9.38 8.37
N ILE A 64 15.34 -10.04 7.23
CA ILE A 64 15.13 -11.48 7.13
C ILE A 64 16.50 -12.18 7.10
N GLY A 65 16.73 -13.06 8.06
CA GLY A 65 17.94 -13.87 8.13
C GLY A 65 19.18 -13.09 8.58
N SER A 66 19.02 -12.01 9.33
CA SER A 66 20.16 -11.28 9.89
C SER A 66 21.01 -12.16 10.83
N ILE A 67 22.33 -12.05 10.63
CA ILE A 67 23.35 -12.79 11.37
C ILE A 67 23.50 -12.23 12.79
N TYR A 68 23.33 -10.91 12.96
CA TYR A 68 23.58 -10.22 14.22
C TYR A 68 22.29 -9.89 14.97
N GLU A 69 22.29 -10.06 16.29
CA GLU A 69 21.10 -9.80 17.12
C GLU A 69 20.71 -8.32 17.14
N TRP A 70 21.69 -7.42 17.19
CA TRP A 70 21.46 -5.97 17.19
C TRP A 70 20.78 -5.46 15.91
N GLU A 71 20.94 -6.17 14.79
CA GLU A 71 20.35 -5.78 13.52
C GLU A 71 18.88 -6.23 13.41
N ARG A 72 18.45 -7.19 14.24
CA ARG A 72 17.08 -7.72 14.26
C ARG A 72 16.05 -6.76 14.84
N GLU A 73 16.48 -5.64 15.42
CA GLU A 73 15.58 -4.63 15.95
C GLU A 73 14.78 -3.99 14.78
N PRO A 74 13.44 -4.09 14.80
CA PRO A 74 12.63 -3.53 13.72
C PRO A 74 12.73 -2.00 13.70
N LEU A 75 12.96 -1.45 12.51
CA LEU A 75 12.99 0.00 12.31
C LEU A 75 11.59 0.50 11.98
N ALA A 76 11.01 1.29 12.89
CA ALA A 76 9.75 1.97 12.63
C ALA A 76 9.95 3.03 11.53
N ILE A 77 9.08 3.02 10.52
CA ILE A 77 9.02 4.03 9.46
C ILE A 77 7.75 4.89 9.56
N ILE A 78 6.68 4.33 10.15
CA ILE A 78 5.47 5.06 10.51
C ILE A 78 5.15 4.74 11.97
N LYS A 79 4.87 5.76 12.77
CA LYS A 79 4.44 5.65 14.17
C LYS A 79 3.27 6.59 14.43
N ASP A 80 2.23 6.06 15.05
CA ASP A 80 0.97 6.79 15.33
C ASP A 80 0.39 7.49 14.09
N GLY A 81 0.55 6.86 12.93
CA GLY A 81 0.10 7.36 11.64
C GLY A 81 0.93 8.50 11.03
N CYS A 82 2.07 8.85 11.62
CA CYS A 82 3.02 9.83 11.08
C CYS A 82 4.38 9.19 10.78
N GLN A 83 5.23 9.91 10.05
CA GLN A 83 6.62 9.51 9.83
C GLN A 83 7.30 9.24 11.18
N ALA A 84 8.04 8.14 11.26
CA ALA A 84 9.00 7.94 12.35
C ALA A 84 10.35 8.56 11.96
N ASP A 85 10.98 9.25 12.91
CA ASP A 85 12.36 9.69 12.76
C ASP A 85 13.26 8.47 12.52
N HIS A 86 14.46 8.68 11.99
CA HIS A 86 15.58 7.71 11.87
C HIS A 86 15.81 7.03 10.52
N VAL A 87 14.89 7.05 9.55
CA VAL A 87 15.08 6.26 8.31
C VAL A 87 14.67 6.98 7.03
N GLY A 88 15.67 7.46 6.26
CA GLY A 88 15.51 7.95 4.89
C GLY A 88 14.33 8.90 4.67
N LEU A 89 13.87 9.00 3.43
CA LEU A 89 12.58 9.66 3.13
C LEU A 89 11.42 8.70 3.42
N VAL A 90 10.51 9.07 4.33
CA VAL A 90 9.21 8.39 4.52
C VAL A 90 8.10 9.42 4.67
N CYS A 91 7.09 9.32 3.82
CA CYS A 91 5.97 10.26 3.80
C CYS A 91 4.80 9.79 4.67
N PRO A 92 4.06 10.73 5.29
CA PRO A 92 2.82 10.40 5.98
C PRO A 92 1.85 9.64 5.07
N PRO A 93 1.01 8.73 5.62
CA PRO A 93 0.04 7.98 4.85
C PRO A 93 -0.94 8.89 4.10
N GLN A 94 -1.08 8.65 2.79
CA GLN A 94 -1.95 9.43 1.91
C GLN A 94 -3.13 8.59 1.45
N LYS A 95 -4.35 9.10 1.63
CA LYS A 95 -5.56 8.49 1.05
C LYS A 95 -5.55 8.67 -0.47
N THR A 96 -5.88 7.59 -1.17
CA THR A 96 -6.05 7.55 -2.63
C THR A 96 -7.52 7.28 -2.96
N GLU A 97 -7.86 7.06 -4.21
CA GLU A 97 -9.20 6.65 -4.62
C GLU A 97 -9.58 5.24 -4.13
N TYR A 98 -8.60 4.33 -4.06
CA TYR A 98 -8.84 2.89 -3.81
C TYR A 98 -8.30 2.38 -2.48
N GLY A 99 -7.56 3.19 -1.72
CA GLY A 99 -6.93 2.75 -0.48
C GLY A 99 -5.99 3.82 0.10
N ILE A 100 -4.98 3.38 0.83
CA ILE A 100 -3.94 4.25 1.39
C ILE A 100 -2.60 3.89 0.78
N ARG A 101 -1.77 4.90 0.51
CA ARG A 101 -0.39 4.71 0.11
C ARG A 101 0.57 5.39 1.09
N VAL A 102 1.74 4.79 1.27
CA VAL A 102 2.90 5.38 1.95
C VAL A 102 4.05 5.37 0.99
N VAL A 103 4.70 6.52 0.82
CA VAL A 103 5.88 6.64 -0.02
C VAL A 103 7.11 6.58 0.88
N ALA A 104 8.07 5.74 0.53
CA ALA A 104 9.30 5.56 1.29
C ALA A 104 10.50 5.40 0.35
N GLU A 105 11.68 5.66 0.87
CA GLU A 105 12.96 5.29 0.27
C GLU A 105 13.33 3.88 0.73
N SER A 106 13.69 3.02 -0.22
CA SER A 106 14.12 1.65 0.09
C SER A 106 15.52 1.67 0.71
N PHE A 107 15.70 0.91 1.77
CA PHE A 107 16.99 0.71 2.42
C PHE A 107 17.22 -0.77 2.69
N ARG A 108 18.49 -1.14 2.88
CA ARG A 108 18.90 -2.49 3.22
C ARG A 108 19.61 -2.51 4.56
N TYR A 109 19.57 -3.68 5.18
CA TYR A 109 20.41 -3.99 6.33
C TYR A 109 21.81 -4.41 5.85
N GLN A 110 22.79 -4.36 6.76
CA GLN A 110 24.19 -4.64 6.42
C GLN A 110 24.37 -6.11 6.04
N THR A 111 23.78 -7.04 6.80
CA THR A 111 24.01 -8.48 6.58
C THR A 111 23.00 -9.16 5.69
N THR A 112 21.89 -8.51 5.36
CA THR A 112 20.85 -9.08 4.50
C THR A 112 20.27 -8.05 3.55
N SER A 113 20.00 -8.51 2.34
CA SER A 113 19.25 -7.80 1.29
C SER A 113 17.75 -8.05 1.39
N LYS A 114 17.31 -9.02 2.19
CA LYS A 114 15.88 -9.35 2.34
C LYS A 114 15.32 -8.62 3.55
N VAL A 115 14.28 -7.81 3.33
CA VAL A 115 13.58 -7.09 4.39
C VAL A 115 12.10 -7.41 4.37
N GLN A 116 11.46 -7.38 5.54
CA GLN A 116 10.02 -7.54 5.68
C GLN A 116 9.41 -6.24 6.18
N TYR A 117 8.50 -5.68 5.38
CA TYR A 117 7.62 -4.60 5.81
C TYR A 117 6.45 -5.21 6.57
N SER A 118 6.16 -4.66 7.75
CA SER A 118 5.02 -5.04 8.59
C SER A 118 4.27 -3.78 9.00
N CYS A 119 3.00 -3.66 8.59
CA CYS A 119 2.18 -2.47 8.84
C CYS A 119 0.88 -2.82 9.56
N LEU A 120 0.50 -1.97 10.51
CA LEU A 120 -0.76 -2.00 11.24
C LEU A 120 -1.77 -1.09 10.53
N VAL A 121 -2.76 -1.72 9.90
CA VAL A 121 -3.86 -1.05 9.20
C VAL A 121 -5.12 -1.17 10.05
N ARG A 122 -5.73 -0.02 10.37
CA ARG A 122 -6.99 0.04 11.11
C ARG A 122 -8.14 0.37 10.17
N ILE A 123 -9.20 -0.42 10.22
CA ILE A 123 -10.47 -0.18 9.53
C ILE A 123 -11.54 0.19 10.57
N CYS A 124 -12.13 1.37 10.41
CA CYS A 124 -13.13 1.92 11.33
C CYS A 124 -14.54 1.65 10.79
N PRO A 125 -15.31 0.72 11.38
CA PRO A 125 -16.57 0.27 10.78
C PRO A 125 -17.75 1.24 10.92
N PHE A 126 -17.75 2.07 11.97
CA PHE A 126 -18.91 2.89 12.34
C PHE A 126 -18.75 4.38 12.04
N SER A 127 -17.53 4.84 11.81
CA SER A 127 -17.22 6.24 11.51
C SER A 127 -15.91 6.31 10.71
N PRO A 128 -15.67 7.41 9.96
CA PRO A 128 -14.37 7.65 9.36
C PRO A 128 -13.27 7.54 10.42
N CYS A 129 -12.13 6.99 10.03
CA CYS A 129 -11.00 6.90 10.96
C CYS A 129 -10.49 8.30 11.32
N PRO A 130 -10.05 8.50 12.58
CA PRO A 130 -9.42 9.76 13.00
C PRO A 130 -8.31 10.18 12.05
N LEU A 131 -8.27 11.47 11.72
CA LEU A 131 -7.19 12.04 10.93
C LEU A 131 -6.03 12.37 11.84
N GLU A 132 -4.86 11.85 11.52
CA GLU A 132 -3.62 12.21 12.19
C GLU A 132 -3.05 13.47 11.53
N THR A 133 -2.55 14.40 12.36
CA THR A 133 -1.88 15.62 11.89
C THR A 133 -0.39 15.41 12.09
N CYS A 134 0.35 15.35 10.99
CA CYS A 134 1.80 15.13 11.00
C CYS A 134 2.53 16.43 10.64
N GLU A 135 3.79 16.52 11.07
CA GLU A 135 4.70 17.57 10.61
C GLU A 135 4.98 17.41 9.10
N GLU A 136 5.32 18.51 8.43
CA GLU A 136 5.69 18.48 7.02
C GLU A 136 7.07 17.85 6.85
N VAL A 137 7.16 16.89 5.93
CA VAL A 137 8.40 16.15 5.65
C VAL A 137 8.98 16.63 4.33
N GLU A 138 10.23 17.08 4.33
CA GLU A 138 10.91 17.49 3.11
C GLU A 138 11.02 16.32 2.12
N GLY A 139 10.78 16.57 0.83
CA GLY A 139 10.74 15.53 -0.21
C GLY A 139 9.41 14.77 -0.32
N CYS A 140 8.51 14.95 0.65
CA CYS A 140 7.14 14.50 0.54
C CYS A 140 6.31 15.54 -0.20
N GLY A 141 6.17 15.34 -1.52
CA GLY A 141 5.32 16.19 -2.34
C GLY A 141 3.90 16.21 -1.76
N ASN A 142 3.36 17.42 -1.56
CA ASN A 142 1.98 17.60 -1.19
C ASN A 142 1.11 16.97 -2.30
N SER A 143 0.45 15.85 -1.99
CA SER A 143 -0.54 15.22 -2.87
C SER A 143 -1.78 16.10 -3.12
N ASN A 144 -1.71 17.37 -2.71
CA ASN A 144 -2.65 18.43 -3.06
C ASN A 144 -2.27 19.15 -4.37
N LEU A 145 -1.23 18.74 -5.10
CA LEU A 145 -0.96 19.31 -6.42
C LEU A 145 -2.02 18.95 -7.48
N LEU A 146 -2.86 17.92 -7.26
CA LEU A 146 -4.05 17.72 -8.10
C LEU A 146 -5.24 18.59 -7.65
N SER A 147 -5.30 19.03 -6.39
CA SER A 147 -6.32 19.98 -5.91
C SER A 147 -5.97 21.44 -6.22
N ASN A 148 -4.69 21.81 -6.23
CA ASN A 148 -4.27 23.20 -6.48
C ASN A 148 -4.04 23.53 -7.97
N THR A 149 -3.80 22.54 -8.84
CA THR A 149 -3.77 22.77 -10.31
C THR A 149 -5.18 22.70 -10.95
N PHE A 150 -6.19 22.21 -10.22
CA PHE A 150 -7.61 22.30 -10.57
C PHE A 150 -8.42 23.27 -9.68
N GLY A 151 -7.72 24.09 -8.89
CA GLY A 151 -8.29 25.02 -7.91
C GLY A 151 -8.78 26.36 -8.46
N LEU A 152 -8.87 26.55 -9.78
CA LEU A 152 -9.47 27.73 -10.40
C LEU A 152 -10.43 27.35 -11.52
N ARG A 153 -11.72 27.35 -11.16
CA ARG A 153 -12.89 27.67 -12.00
C ARG A 153 -12.68 27.53 -13.52
N ILE A 154 -12.94 26.34 -14.06
CA ILE A 154 -13.59 26.29 -15.36
C ILE A 154 -14.70 25.24 -15.28
N LYS A 155 -15.95 25.71 -15.13
CA LYS A 155 -17.09 24.99 -15.69
C LYS A 155 -16.86 24.90 -17.20
N ARG A 156 -16.00 24.00 -17.69
CA ARG A 156 -16.03 23.63 -19.11
C ARG A 156 -17.27 22.77 -19.24
N HIS A 157 -18.25 23.31 -19.95
CA HIS A 157 -19.46 22.59 -20.28
C HIS A 157 -18.99 21.60 -21.32
N ILE A 158 -18.58 20.41 -20.88
CA ILE A 158 -18.18 19.33 -21.78
C ILE A 158 -19.46 18.97 -22.54
N THR A 159 -19.49 19.28 -23.84
CA THR A 159 -20.65 18.95 -24.67
C THR A 159 -20.63 17.48 -25.02
N ILE A 160 -21.81 16.90 -25.32
CA ILE A 160 -21.92 15.50 -25.75
C ILE A 160 -21.04 15.22 -26.98
N ASP A 161 -20.82 16.22 -27.82
CA ASP A 161 -19.98 16.10 -29.01
C ASP A 161 -18.48 16.08 -28.68
N ASP A 162 -18.03 16.79 -27.64
CA ASP A 162 -16.65 16.70 -27.15
C ASP A 162 -16.34 15.32 -26.55
N ILE A 163 -17.32 14.73 -25.84
CA ILE A 163 -17.23 13.36 -25.31
C ILE A 163 -17.14 12.37 -26.47
N ARG A 164 -17.99 12.53 -27.49
CA ARG A 164 -17.98 11.65 -28.67
C ARG A 164 -16.65 11.77 -29.43
N ALA A 165 -16.11 12.98 -29.60
CA ALA A 165 -14.83 13.20 -30.25
C ALA A 165 -13.66 12.55 -29.48
N ALA A 166 -13.64 12.68 -28.14
CA ALA A 166 -12.62 12.07 -27.30
C ALA A 166 -12.69 10.52 -27.30
N LEU A 167 -13.89 9.95 -27.32
CA LEU A 167 -14.10 8.49 -27.38
C LEU A 167 -13.78 7.89 -28.75
N VAL A 168 -13.87 8.67 -29.83
CA VAL A 168 -13.45 8.25 -31.17
C VAL A 168 -11.94 8.37 -31.33
N ALA A 169 -11.33 9.42 -30.75
CA ALA A 169 -9.89 9.65 -30.80
C ALA A 169 -9.07 8.63 -29.99
N ASN A 170 -9.68 7.98 -28.99
CA ASN A 170 -9.00 6.98 -28.18
C ASN A 170 -9.91 5.79 -27.82
N PRO A 171 -9.74 4.63 -28.51
CA PRO A 171 -10.55 3.44 -28.24
C PRO A 171 -10.26 2.79 -26.87
N ASP A 172 -9.13 3.09 -26.23
CA ASP A 172 -8.81 2.57 -24.90
C ASP A 172 -9.55 3.32 -23.79
N LEU A 173 -9.91 4.59 -24.00
CA LEU A 173 -10.82 5.33 -23.12
C LEU A 173 -12.21 4.68 -23.07
N GLN A 174 -12.72 4.17 -24.21
CA GLN A 174 -13.97 3.40 -24.20
C GLN A 174 -13.86 2.10 -23.40
N ARG A 175 -12.69 1.44 -23.43
CA ARG A 175 -12.44 0.23 -22.63
C ARG A 175 -12.39 0.56 -21.15
N GLN A 176 -11.70 1.63 -20.77
CA GLN A 176 -11.64 2.11 -19.38
C GLN A 176 -13.03 2.51 -18.86
N ILE A 177 -13.86 3.20 -19.65
CA ILE A 177 -15.24 3.53 -19.24
C ILE A 177 -16.12 2.29 -19.11
N ARG A 178 -15.97 1.30 -20.00
CA ARG A 178 -16.66 0.01 -19.86
C ARG A 178 -16.23 -0.72 -18.58
N LEU A 179 -14.97 -0.60 -18.16
CA LEU A 179 -14.49 -1.12 -16.89
C LEU A 179 -15.07 -0.31 -15.71
N MET A 180 -15.07 1.03 -15.80
CA MET A 180 -15.71 1.89 -14.79
C MET A 180 -17.20 1.65 -14.64
N ASN A 181 -17.94 1.28 -15.70
CA ASN A 181 -19.35 0.91 -15.58
C ASN A 181 -19.55 -0.55 -15.12
N ARG A 182 -18.51 -1.39 -15.19
CA ARG A 182 -18.52 -2.75 -14.63
C ARG A 182 -18.23 -2.74 -13.13
N PHE A 183 -17.45 -1.77 -12.66
CA PHE A 183 -17.08 -1.59 -11.25
C PHE A 183 -17.81 -0.43 -10.55
N GLY A 184 -18.41 0.48 -11.31
CA GLY A 184 -19.13 1.64 -10.84
C GLY A 184 -20.59 1.58 -11.29
N THR A 185 -21.50 1.84 -10.35
CA THR A 185 -22.98 1.81 -10.46
C THR A 185 -23.68 0.49 -10.12
N GLN A 186 -23.08 -0.39 -9.33
CA GLN A 186 -23.90 -1.08 -8.33
C GLN A 186 -24.01 -0.14 -7.13
N SER A 187 -25.16 0.52 -7.02
CA SER A 187 -25.56 1.23 -5.80
C SER A 187 -25.66 0.20 -4.68
N GLN A 188 -24.52 -0.14 -4.08
CA GLN A 188 -24.50 -0.91 -2.84
C GLN A 188 -25.38 -0.17 -1.85
N THR A 189 -26.35 -0.88 -1.29
CA THR A 189 -27.21 -0.30 -0.26
C THR A 189 -26.34 0.07 0.94
N THR A 190 -26.68 1.14 1.66
CA THR A 190 -25.91 1.56 2.86
C THR A 190 -25.71 0.42 3.86
N SER A 191 -26.63 -0.55 3.90
CA SER A 191 -26.54 -1.78 4.68
C SER A 191 -25.46 -2.75 4.21
N GLU A 192 -25.25 -2.91 2.90
CA GLU A 192 -24.18 -3.79 2.36
C GLU A 192 -22.79 -3.24 2.68
N ILE A 193 -22.60 -1.93 2.50
CA ILE A 193 -21.35 -1.25 2.86
C ILE A 193 -21.10 -1.35 4.35
N GLN A 194 -22.13 -1.15 5.19
CA GLN A 194 -22.01 -1.32 6.64
C GLN A 194 -21.62 -2.74 7.02
N GLN A 195 -22.21 -3.75 6.38
CA GLN A 195 -21.87 -5.15 6.65
C GLN A 195 -20.43 -5.47 6.26
N GLN A 196 -19.96 -5.00 5.11
CA GLN A 196 -18.55 -5.13 4.69
C GLN A 196 -17.60 -4.42 5.64
N LEU A 197 -17.96 -3.21 6.09
CA LEU A 197 -17.17 -2.45 7.06
C LEU A 197 -17.07 -3.20 8.40
N ILE A 198 -18.17 -3.78 8.89
CA ILE A 198 -18.19 -4.58 10.11
C ILE A 198 -17.33 -5.85 9.95
N GLU A 199 -17.38 -6.52 8.81
CA GLU A 199 -16.57 -7.70 8.50
C GLU A 199 -15.06 -7.39 8.46
N LEU A 200 -14.70 -6.24 7.87
CA LEU A 200 -13.33 -5.76 7.80
C LEU A 200 -12.89 -4.98 9.05
N GLY A 201 -13.78 -4.74 10.01
CA GLY A 201 -13.52 -3.84 11.12
C GLY A 201 -12.39 -4.32 12.02
N GLY A 202 -11.57 -3.39 12.52
CA GLY A 202 -10.52 -3.65 13.48
C GLY A 202 -9.11 -3.42 12.95
N ASP A 203 -8.15 -4.03 13.63
CA ASP A 203 -6.72 -3.86 13.42
C ASP A 203 -6.13 -5.06 12.68
N HIS A 204 -5.48 -4.80 11.55
CA HIS A 204 -4.92 -5.80 10.65
C HIS A 204 -3.42 -5.58 10.49
N ILE A 205 -2.63 -6.63 10.74
CA ILE A 205 -1.20 -6.62 10.48
C ILE A 205 -0.96 -7.26 9.11
N VAL A 206 -0.48 -6.47 8.17
CA VAL A 206 -0.12 -6.94 6.82
C VAL A 206 1.39 -6.93 6.66
N LYS A 207 1.91 -7.93 5.94
CA LYS A 207 3.35 -8.13 5.74
C LYS A 207 3.68 -8.34 4.28
N LYS A 208 4.79 -7.76 3.81
CA LYS A 208 5.32 -7.97 2.47
C LYS A 208 6.85 -7.97 2.52
N GLN A 209 7.47 -8.90 1.81
CA GLN A 209 8.92 -8.99 1.69
C GLN A 209 9.38 -8.18 0.48
N LEU A 210 10.58 -7.60 0.58
CA LEU A 210 11.25 -6.90 -0.50
C LEU A 210 12.74 -7.26 -0.48
N VAL A 211 13.30 -7.50 -1.65
CA VAL A 211 14.75 -7.64 -1.82
C VAL A 211 15.34 -6.29 -2.20
N VAL A 212 16.30 -5.79 -1.42
CA VAL A 212 16.98 -4.52 -1.65
C VAL A 212 18.44 -4.79 -1.98
N VAL A 213 18.81 -4.53 -3.23
CA VAL A 213 20.15 -4.77 -3.80
C VAL A 213 20.94 -3.47 -3.91
N ASN A 214 22.25 -3.53 -4.13
CA ASN A 214 23.13 -2.35 -4.15
C ASN A 214 23.17 -1.63 -5.49
N SER A 215 22.90 -2.34 -6.58
CA SER A 215 23.07 -1.81 -7.94
C SER A 215 22.04 -2.35 -8.92
N GLU A 216 21.88 -1.64 -10.03
CA GLU A 216 21.02 -2.08 -11.15
C GLU A 216 21.48 -3.40 -11.78
N ASP A 217 22.78 -3.69 -11.76
CA ASP A 217 23.30 -4.96 -12.30
C ASP A 217 22.96 -6.13 -11.38
N GLU A 218 23.03 -5.94 -10.05
CA GLU A 218 22.52 -6.93 -9.08
C GLU A 218 21.01 -7.14 -9.24
N LEU A 219 20.24 -6.08 -9.50
CA LEU A 219 18.79 -6.18 -9.72
C LEU A 219 18.49 -6.99 -10.98
N ARG A 220 19.20 -6.71 -12.09
CA ARG A 220 19.06 -7.48 -13.33
C ARG A 220 19.42 -8.94 -13.13
N TYR A 221 20.47 -9.23 -12.39
CA TYR A 221 20.86 -10.59 -12.04
C TYR A 221 19.74 -11.29 -11.25
N TYR A 222 19.22 -10.66 -10.20
CA TYR A 222 18.13 -11.21 -9.38
C TYR A 222 16.87 -11.50 -10.20
N VAL A 223 16.47 -10.59 -11.09
CA VAL A 223 15.29 -10.80 -11.96
C VAL A 223 15.48 -12.01 -12.90
N GLN A 224 16.72 -12.31 -13.30
CA GLN A 224 17.02 -13.44 -14.19
C GLN A 224 17.15 -14.77 -13.45
N THR A 225 17.74 -14.78 -12.25
CA THR A 225 18.14 -16.01 -11.56
C THR A 225 17.29 -16.32 -10.33
N GLY A 226 16.64 -15.32 -9.74
CA GLY A 226 16.02 -15.39 -8.41
C GLY A 226 17.02 -15.35 -7.25
N ASP A 227 18.32 -15.23 -7.56
CA ASP A 227 19.42 -15.24 -6.60
C ASP A 227 20.09 -13.87 -6.48
N ILE A 228 20.80 -13.68 -5.37
CA ILE A 228 21.53 -12.45 -5.07
C ILE A 228 23.02 -12.81 -5.17
N PRO A 229 23.82 -12.06 -5.97
CA PRO A 229 25.20 -12.41 -6.25
C PRO A 229 26.12 -12.29 -5.02
#